data_AF-A0A4U1GDL7-F1
#
_entry.id   AF-A0A4U1GDL7-F1
#
_cell.length_a   1.000
_cell.length_b   1.000
_cell.length_c   1.000
_cell.angle_alpha   90.00
_cell.angle_beta   90.00
_cell.angle_gamma   90.00
#
_symmetry.space_group_name_H-M   'P 1'
#
loop_
_entity.id
_entity.type
_entity.pdbx_description
1 polymer ?
#
loop_
_entity_poly.entity_id
_entity_poly.type
_entity_poly.pdbx_seq_one_letter_code
_entity_poly.pdbx_strand_id
1 'polypeptide(L)'
;MIKIRIATNLLKRPFLLLFLFMWPIFSFKNISADLEKWILTKQCTLKVNGSTNINKFSCIIPEYTQPDTLVFYKRNKNELMKITGSMALEVQKFDCKNAMMTSDLRKTLKAKVYPKIIIVKRF
;
A
#
# COMPACT_ATOMS: atom_id res chain seq x y z
N MET A 1 -54.57 -26.83 6.44
CA MET A 1 -55.66 -25.94 5.96
C MET A 1 -56.12 -25.08 7.12
N ILE A 2 -55.54 -23.89 7.29
CA ILE A 2 -55.87 -22.97 8.39
C ILE A 2 -56.46 -21.71 7.75
N LYS A 3 -57.74 -21.44 8.03
CA LYS A 3 -58.50 -20.34 7.47
C LYS A 3 -58.43 -19.17 8.46
N ILE A 4 -57.53 -18.22 8.21
CA ILE A 4 -57.42 -17.00 9.02
C ILE A 4 -58.50 -16.02 8.56
N ARG A 5 -59.45 -15.73 9.45
CA ARG A 5 -60.53 -14.77 9.21
C ARG A 5 -60.01 -13.38 9.60
N ILE A 6 -59.78 -12.51 8.61
CA ILE A 6 -59.39 -11.12 8.84
C ILE A 6 -60.69 -10.34 9.10
N ALA A 7 -60.90 -9.95 10.35
CA ALA A 7 -61.97 -9.03 10.73
C ALA A 7 -61.61 -7.64 10.21
N THR A 8 -62.33 -7.20 9.19
CA THR A 8 -62.29 -5.84 8.66
C THR A 8 -63.01 -4.91 9.63
N ASN A 9 -62.27 -4.20 10.47
CA ASN A 9 -62.77 -2.96 11.09
C ASN A 9 -61.93 -1.79 10.59
N LEU A 10 -62.54 -1.10 9.62
CA LEU A 10 -62.16 0.22 9.16
C LEU A 10 -62.31 1.24 10.29
N LEU A 11 -61.45 2.25 10.25
CA LEU A 11 -61.57 3.57 10.86
C LEU A 11 -60.78 3.81 12.16
N LYS A 12 -59.84 4.76 12.03
CA LYS A 12 -59.05 5.48 13.04
C LYS A 12 -57.75 4.81 13.50
N ARG A 13 -56.68 5.08 12.75
CA ARG A 13 -55.41 5.64 13.26
C ARG A 13 -54.47 5.96 12.09
N PRO A 14 -54.47 7.20 11.56
CA PRO A 14 -53.57 7.62 10.48
C PRO A 14 -52.12 7.82 10.96
N PHE A 15 -51.81 7.42 12.19
CA PHE A 15 -50.50 7.60 12.81
C PHE A 15 -49.53 6.44 12.51
N LEU A 16 -50.04 5.26 12.14
CA LEU A 16 -49.20 4.07 11.91
C LEU A 16 -48.50 4.07 10.53
N LEU A 17 -49.03 4.84 9.57
CA LEU A 17 -48.44 5.00 8.23
C LEU A 17 -47.34 6.07 8.17
N LEU A 18 -47.26 6.98 9.17
CA LEU A 18 -46.24 8.03 9.21
C LEU A 18 -44.86 7.49 9.64
N PHE A 19 -44.82 6.37 10.38
CA PHE A 19 -43.57 5.75 10.87
C PHE A 19 -42.79 4.99 9.77
N LEU A 20 -43.46 4.62 8.67
CA LEU A 20 -42.84 3.95 7.51
C LEU A 20 -42.19 4.93 6.52
N PHE A 21 -42.43 6.24 6.67
CA PHE A 21 -41.85 7.28 5.82
C PHE A 21 -40.59 7.94 6.41
N MET A 22 -40.16 7.53 7.61
CA MET A 22 -38.99 8.05 8.33
C MET A 22 -37.87 7.01 8.53
N TRP A 23 -37.75 6.05 7.61
CA TRP A 23 -36.54 5.26 7.42
C TRP A 23 -36.43 4.97 5.91
N PRO A 24 -35.34 5.34 5.19
CA PRO A 24 -34.01 5.64 5.70
C PRO A 24 -33.51 7.03 5.30
N ILE A 25 -32.94 7.75 6.27
CA ILE A 25 -31.92 8.74 5.95
C ILE A 25 -30.74 7.95 5.40
N PHE A 26 -30.62 8.05 4.08
CA PHE A 26 -29.54 7.55 3.24
C PHE A 26 -28.23 7.44 4.02
N SER A 27 -27.77 6.21 4.27
CA SER A 27 -26.45 5.97 4.83
C SER A 27 -25.42 6.26 3.73
N PHE A 28 -25.10 7.55 3.52
CA PHE A 28 -23.98 7.95 2.70
C PHE A 28 -22.71 7.54 3.42
N LYS A 29 -22.19 6.36 3.06
CA LYS A 29 -20.85 5.93 3.44
C LYS A 29 -19.87 6.82 2.69
N ASN A 30 -19.35 7.86 3.34
CA ASN A 30 -18.31 8.70 2.77
C ASN A 30 -17.12 7.81 2.39
N ILE A 31 -16.85 7.69 1.08
CA ILE A 31 -15.59 7.13 0.59
C ILE A 31 -14.53 8.20 0.84
N SER A 32 -13.92 8.15 2.02
CA SER A 32 -12.69 8.84 2.30
C SER A 32 -11.55 8.00 1.73
N ALA A 33 -10.80 8.58 0.79
CA ALA A 33 -9.56 7.99 0.36
C ALA A 33 -8.55 8.11 1.51
N ASP A 34 -7.96 6.98 1.88
CA ASP A 34 -6.93 6.92 2.91
C ASP A 34 -5.59 7.28 2.25
N LEU A 35 -5.05 8.44 2.63
CA LEU A 35 -3.76 8.93 2.14
C LEU A 35 -2.77 8.88 3.29
N GLU A 36 -1.82 7.96 3.19
CA GLU A 36 -0.82 7.71 4.20
C GLU A 36 0.56 8.11 3.65
N LYS A 37 1.26 9.01 4.36
CA LYS A 37 2.59 9.48 3.96
C LYS A 37 3.64 8.82 4.83
N TRP A 38 4.53 8.04 4.20
CA TRP A 38 5.62 7.35 4.89
C TRP A 38 6.94 8.05 4.60
N ILE A 39 7.69 8.33 5.66
CA ILE A 39 9.04 8.88 5.58
C ILE A 39 10.01 7.71 5.72
N LEU A 40 10.90 7.54 4.75
CA LEU A 40 11.97 6.55 4.82
C LEU A 40 13.05 7.05 5.78
N THR A 41 13.26 6.31 6.86
CA THR A 41 14.23 6.62 7.91
C THR A 41 15.45 5.73 7.82
N LYS A 42 16.49 6.02 8.62
CA LYS A 42 17.74 5.23 8.64
C LYS A 42 17.56 3.76 8.98
N GLN A 43 16.46 3.42 9.66
CA GLN A 43 16.12 2.04 10.03
C GLN A 43 15.57 1.22 8.85
N CYS A 44 15.28 1.85 7.71
CA CYS A 44 14.90 1.13 6.50
C CYS A 44 16.12 0.40 5.92
N THR A 45 15.95 -0.90 5.67
CA THR A 45 16.95 -1.73 4.98
C THR A 45 16.43 -2.11 3.60
N LEU A 46 17.26 -1.99 2.58
CA LEU A 46 16.97 -2.54 1.26
C LEU A 46 17.66 -3.89 1.11
N LYS A 47 16.96 -4.88 0.54
CA LYS A 47 17.52 -6.19 0.20
C LYS A 47 17.25 -6.54 -1.25
N VAL A 48 18.31 -6.95 -1.96
CA VAL A 48 18.27 -7.49 -3.31
C VAL A 48 18.64 -8.97 -3.23
N ASN A 49 17.71 -9.84 -3.63
CA ASN A 49 17.98 -11.27 -3.75
C ASN A 49 18.12 -11.63 -5.22
N GLY A 50 19.06 -12.51 -5.52
CA GLY A 50 19.22 -13.05 -6.86
C GLY A 50 19.78 -14.46 -6.83
N SER A 51 19.84 -15.08 -8.01
CA SER A 51 20.39 -16.41 -8.19
C SER A 51 21.14 -16.50 -9.50
N THR A 52 22.19 -17.29 -9.50
CA THR A 52 22.90 -17.78 -10.67
C THR A 52 22.54 -19.25 -10.88
N ASN A 53 23.01 -19.85 -11.97
CA ASN A 53 22.84 -21.28 -12.24
C ASN A 53 23.47 -22.18 -11.16
N ILE A 54 24.38 -21.63 -10.35
CA ILE A 54 25.15 -22.37 -9.36
C ILE A 54 24.74 -21.99 -7.94
N ASN A 55 24.50 -20.70 -7.66
CA ASN A 55 24.33 -20.19 -6.28
C ASN A 55 23.32 -19.05 -6.16
N LYS A 56 22.75 -18.88 -4.96
CA LYS A 56 21.94 -17.71 -4.60
C LYS A 56 22.81 -16.64 -3.96
N PHE A 57 22.45 -15.37 -4.15
CA PHE A 57 23.11 -14.24 -3.50
C PHE A 57 22.06 -13.28 -2.90
N SER A 58 22.47 -12.56 -1.86
CA SER A 58 21.64 -11.59 -1.15
C SER A 58 22.49 -10.40 -0.78
N CYS A 59 22.17 -9.24 -1.34
CA CYS A 59 22.85 -7.98 -1.06
C CYS A 59 21.93 -7.03 -0.30
N ILE A 60 22.45 -6.38 0.72
CA ILE A 60 21.69 -5.42 1.54
C ILE A 60 22.31 -4.03 1.49
N ILE A 61 21.48 -3.01 1.68
CA ILE A 61 21.92 -1.68 2.11
C ILE A 61 21.44 -1.54 3.55
N PRO A 62 22.35 -1.61 4.54
CA PRO A 62 21.97 -1.76 5.95
C PRO A 62 21.23 -0.53 6.49
N GLU A 63 21.59 0.66 6.01
CA GLU A 63 21.03 1.92 6.47
C GLU A 63 20.69 2.83 5.29
N TYR A 64 19.49 3.39 5.33
CA TYR A 64 19.04 4.38 4.36
C TYR A 64 19.44 5.79 4.80
N THR A 65 20.44 6.37 4.16
CA THR A 65 21.08 7.63 4.59
C THR A 65 20.38 8.89 4.10
N GLN A 66 19.56 8.80 3.06
CA GLN A 66 18.91 9.94 2.42
C GLN A 66 17.42 9.94 2.80
N PRO A 67 16.88 10.94 3.49
CA PRO A 67 15.46 10.96 3.81
C PRO A 67 14.63 11.14 2.53
N ASP A 68 13.88 10.10 2.17
CA ASP A 68 12.93 10.14 1.05
C ASP A 68 11.50 9.93 1.57
N THR A 69 10.52 10.35 0.79
CA THR A 69 9.10 10.18 1.14
C THR A 69 8.41 9.30 0.10
N LEU A 70 7.75 8.25 0.57
CA LEU A 70 6.81 7.47 -0.21
C LEU A 70 5.40 7.83 0.22
N VAL A 71 4.54 8.17 -0.75
CA VAL A 71 3.13 8.44 -0.51
C VAL A 71 2.33 7.22 -0.92
N PHE A 72 1.56 6.71 0.02
CA PHE A 72 0.65 5.58 -0.18
C PHE A 72 -0.77 6.13 -0.26
N TYR A 73 -1.48 5.76 -1.31
CA TYR A 73 -2.85 6.17 -1.55
C TYR A 73 -3.72 4.96 -1.79
N LYS A 74 -4.87 4.93 -1.12
CA LYS A 74 -5.89 3.92 -1.33
C LYS A 74 -7.26 4.57 -1.37
N ARG A 75 -7.97 4.53 -2.51
CA ARG A 75 -9.31 5.12 -2.60
C ARG A 75 -10.34 4.30 -1.86
N ASN A 76 -10.24 2.97 -1.96
CA ASN A 76 -11.18 2.02 -1.40
C ASN A 76 -10.45 0.85 -0.74
N LYS A 77 -11.01 0.26 0.32
CA LYS A 77 -10.42 -0.91 1.01
C LYS A 77 -10.11 -2.11 0.09
N ASN A 78 -10.80 -2.23 -1.04
CA ASN A 78 -10.62 -3.30 -2.02
C ASN A 78 -9.70 -2.93 -3.19
N GLU A 79 -9.20 -1.69 -3.28
CA GLU A 79 -8.24 -1.28 -4.31
C GLU A 79 -6.81 -1.70 -3.91
N LEU A 80 -5.97 -1.99 -4.89
CA LEU A 80 -4.53 -2.15 -4.68
C LEU A 80 -3.94 -0.83 -4.16
N MET A 81 -3.05 -0.93 -3.17
CA MET A 81 -2.34 0.20 -2.59
C MET A 81 -1.44 0.86 -3.64
N LYS A 82 -1.56 2.18 -3.79
CA LYS A 82 -0.78 2.97 -4.74
C LYS A 82 0.35 3.72 -4.01
N ILE A 83 1.60 3.28 -4.18
CA ILE A 83 2.88 3.89 -3.77
C ILE A 83 3.49 4.87 -4.80
N THR A 84 3.51 6.18 -4.53
CA THR A 84 4.16 7.18 -5.39
C THR A 84 5.34 7.80 -4.69
N GLY A 85 6.40 8.11 -5.44
CA GLY A 85 7.60 8.71 -4.91
C GLY A 85 8.85 8.23 -5.61
N SER A 86 9.99 8.68 -5.09
CA SER A 86 11.31 8.27 -5.54
C SER A 86 12.18 7.91 -4.36
N MET A 87 13.07 6.95 -4.57
CA MET A 87 14.09 6.58 -3.59
C MET A 87 15.46 6.55 -4.28
N ALA A 88 16.46 7.12 -3.61
CA ALA A 88 17.84 7.16 -4.08
C ALA A 88 18.73 6.20 -3.28
N LEU A 89 19.28 5.20 -3.97
CA LEU A 89 20.14 4.18 -3.39
C LEU A 89 21.60 4.44 -3.74
N GLU A 90 22.47 4.49 -2.74
CA GLU A 90 23.92 4.57 -2.96
C GLU A 90 24.47 3.19 -3.34
N VAL A 91 25.01 3.07 -4.56
CA VAL A 91 25.55 1.80 -5.07
C VAL A 91 26.71 1.28 -4.20
N GLN A 92 27.49 2.19 -3.63
CA GLN A 92 28.61 1.85 -2.75
C GLN A 92 28.17 1.22 -1.42
N LYS A 93 26.88 1.33 -1.05
CA LYS A 93 26.36 0.80 0.21
C LYS A 93 25.87 -0.65 0.10
N PHE A 94 25.81 -1.23 -1.11
CA PHE A 94 25.46 -2.64 -1.26
C PHE A 94 26.50 -3.54 -0.61
N ASP A 95 26.05 -4.45 0.25
CA ASP A 95 26.84 -5.49 0.88
C ASP A 95 26.19 -6.86 0.68
N CYS A 96 26.85 -7.72 -0.09
CA CYS A 96 26.43 -9.08 -0.38
C CYS A 96 26.94 -10.12 0.63
N LYS A 97 27.56 -9.70 1.73
CA LYS A 97 28.26 -10.56 2.72
C LYS A 97 29.37 -11.44 2.13
N ASN A 98 29.73 -11.19 0.88
CA ASN A 98 30.83 -11.83 0.16
C ASN A 98 31.54 -10.74 -0.64
N ALA A 99 32.82 -10.49 -0.32
CA ALA A 99 33.57 -9.36 -0.88
C ALA A 99 33.69 -9.42 -2.41
N MET A 100 33.84 -10.62 -3.00
CA MET A 100 33.89 -10.80 -4.45
C MET A 100 32.55 -10.40 -5.08
N MET A 101 31.44 -10.96 -4.59
CA MET A 101 30.10 -10.63 -5.10
C MET A 101 29.75 -9.16 -4.92
N THR A 102 30.09 -8.58 -3.78
CA THR A 102 29.92 -7.14 -3.52
C THR A 102 30.70 -6.30 -4.54
N SER A 103 31.96 -6.66 -4.81
CA SER A 103 32.79 -5.97 -5.80
C SER A 103 32.20 -6.09 -7.20
N ASP A 104 31.76 -7.28 -7.59
CA ASP A 104 31.20 -7.55 -8.91
C ASP A 104 29.88 -6.83 -9.14
N LEU A 105 28.99 -6.80 -8.15
CA LEU A 105 27.74 -6.04 -8.23
C LEU A 105 28.02 -4.55 -8.42
N ARG A 106 28.93 -3.97 -7.62
CA ARG A 106 29.29 -2.55 -7.72
C ARG A 106 29.96 -2.20 -9.05
N LYS A 107 30.80 -3.09 -9.57
CA LYS A 107 31.41 -2.96 -10.91
C LYS A 107 30.35 -3.01 -12.01
N THR A 108 29.42 -3.96 -11.93
CA THR A 108 28.33 -4.14 -12.90
C THR A 108 27.43 -2.90 -12.96
N LEU A 109 27.10 -2.34 -11.80
CA LEU A 109 26.35 -1.09 -11.68
C LEU A 109 27.20 0.16 -11.97
N LYS A 110 28.48 -0.01 -12.30
CA LYS A 110 29.45 1.06 -12.57
C LYS A 110 29.46 2.12 -11.46
N ALA A 111 29.57 1.71 -10.20
CA ALA A 111 29.44 2.56 -9.01
C ALA A 111 30.28 3.85 -9.03
N LYS A 112 31.40 3.88 -9.77
CA LYS A 112 32.24 5.08 -9.93
C LYS A 112 31.65 6.12 -10.87
N VAL A 113 30.92 5.68 -11.90
CA VAL A 113 30.31 6.54 -12.92
C VAL A 113 28.85 6.85 -12.55
N TYR A 114 28.14 5.86 -12.02
CA TYR A 114 26.75 5.95 -11.58
C TYR A 114 26.65 5.58 -10.08
N PRO A 115 26.97 6.52 -9.16
CA PRO A 115 27.03 6.23 -7.72
C PRO A 115 25.65 6.06 -7.07
N LYS A 116 24.57 6.47 -7.76
CA LYS A 116 23.20 6.40 -7.26
C LYS A 116 22.28 5.67 -8.24
N ILE A 117 21.40 4.84 -7.70
CA ILE A 117 20.25 4.27 -8.42
C ILE A 117 19.00 5.00 -7.94
N ILE A 118 18.21 5.53 -8.87
CA ILE A 118 16.93 6.18 -8.56
C ILE A 118 15.81 5.23 -8.96
N ILE A 119 15.00 4.82 -7.99
CA ILE A 119 13.78 4.05 -8.24
C ILE A 119 12.63 5.02 -8.12
N VAL A 120 11.84 5.14 -9.20
CA VAL A 120 10.65 6.00 -9.25
C VAL A 120 9.42 5.14 -9.47
N LYS A 121 8.38 5.35 -8.68
CA LYS A 121 7.05 4.79 -8.95
C LYS A 121 6.07 5.92 -9.20
N ARG A 122 5.48 5.92 -10.40
CA ARG A 122 4.32 6.72 -10.80
C ARG A 122 3.16 5.77 -11.09
N PHE A 123 1.94 6.17 -10.73
CA PHE A 123 0.70 5.49 -11.11
C PHE A 123 0.15 6.01 -12.42
#